data_AF-A0A6I5C5V0-F1
#
_entry.id   AF-A0A6I5C5V0-F1
#
_cell.length_a   1.000
_cell.length_b   1.000
_cell.length_c   1.000
_cell.angle_alpha   90.00
_cell.angle_beta   90.00
_cell.angle_gamma   90.00
#
_symmetry.space_group_name_H-M   'P 1'
#
loop_
_entity.id
_entity.type
_entity.pdbx_description
1 polymer ?
#
loop_
_entity_poly.entity_id
_entity_poly.type
_entity_poly.pdbx_seq_one_letter_code
_entity_poly.pdbx_strand_id
1 'polypeptide(L)'
;LRRGNAGRVRVPGKHGSAPRAYEVVAVLIDDQPGQLARIFADAGTAGVNIEDVRIEHATGRQAGLVQLMVEPRAVPVLTAALRERGWALRQ
;
A
#
# COMPACT_ATOMS: atom_id res chain seq x y z
N LEU A 1 21.84 -19.69 -10.85
CA LEU A 1 21.27 -18.32 -10.88
C LEU A 1 20.68 -17.96 -9.50
N ARG A 2 21.52 -17.71 -8.49
CA ARG A 2 21.09 -17.36 -7.12
C ARG A 2 21.83 -16.12 -6.60
N ARG A 3 21.66 -14.97 -7.28
CA ARG A 3 22.27 -13.69 -6.89
C ARG A 3 21.33 -12.52 -7.13
N GLY A 4 20.12 -12.60 -6.57
CA GLY A 4 19.10 -11.56 -6.77
C GLY A 4 18.12 -11.40 -5.62
N ASN A 5 18.51 -11.63 -4.36
CA ASN A 5 17.62 -11.38 -3.21
C ASN A 5 18.30 -10.71 -2.00
N ALA A 6 19.55 -10.25 -2.12
CA ALA A 6 20.31 -9.66 -1.01
C ALA A 6 20.33 -8.12 -1.04
N GLY A 7 19.17 -7.48 -1.29
CA GLY A 7 19.15 -6.05 -1.62
C GLY A 7 17.92 -5.24 -1.20
N ARG A 8 17.21 -5.56 -0.11
CA ARG A 8 16.03 -4.77 0.30
C ARG A 8 15.97 -4.32 1.76
N VAL A 9 17.11 -4.21 2.45
CA VAL A 9 17.18 -3.61 3.80
C VAL A 9 18.15 -2.42 3.83
N ARG A 10 18.44 -1.81 2.68
CA ARG A 10 19.35 -0.65 2.59
C ARG A 10 18.87 0.41 1.61
N VAL A 11 17.69 0.95 1.87
CA VAL A 11 17.49 2.37 1.57
C VAL A 11 17.13 3.05 2.90
N PRO A 12 18.16 3.39 3.71
CA PRO A 12 17.97 4.33 4.81
C PRO A 12 17.39 5.62 4.24
N GLY A 13 16.39 6.17 4.92
CA GLY A 13 15.84 7.47 4.59
C GLY A 13 16.97 8.49 4.45
N LYS A 14 16.90 9.30 3.39
CA LYS A 14 17.87 10.37 3.08
C LYS A 14 17.97 11.47 4.16
N HIS A 15 17.28 11.34 5.28
CA HIS A 15 17.42 12.24 6.43
C HIS A 15 17.27 11.40 7.71
N GLY A 16 18.22 11.48 8.63
CA GLY A 16 18.27 10.76 9.90
C GLY A 16 17.20 11.19 10.92
N SER A 17 15.95 11.31 10.49
CA SER A 17 14.79 11.49 11.36
C SER A 17 14.39 10.15 11.98
N ALA A 18 13.87 10.19 13.22
CA ALA A 18 13.33 9.05 13.96
C ALA A 18 12.45 8.13 13.07
N PRO A 19 12.32 6.82 13.40
CA PRO A 19 11.45 5.92 12.66
C PRO A 19 10.08 6.58 12.49
N ARG A 20 9.74 6.95 11.26
CA ARG A 20 8.45 7.56 10.98
C ARG A 20 7.41 6.48 11.20
N ALA A 21 6.54 6.67 12.19
CA ALA A 21 5.44 5.75 12.42
C ALA A 21 4.53 5.79 11.19
N TYR A 22 4.36 4.64 10.55
CA TYR A 22 3.42 4.46 9.47
C TYR A 22 2.32 3.51 9.91
N GLU A 23 1.11 3.77 9.44
CA GLU A 23 -0.06 2.92 9.65
C GLU A 23 -0.46 2.26 8.34
N VAL A 24 -1.10 1.10 8.45
CA VAL A 24 -1.46 0.27 7.30
C VAL A 24 -2.93 0.45 6.93
N VAL A 25 -3.19 0.72 5.65
CA VAL A 25 -4.50 0.55 5.03
C VAL A 25 -4.45 -0.67 4.12
N ALA A 26 -5.16 -1.73 4.48
CA ALA A 26 -5.15 -3.01 3.78
C ALA A 26 -6.30 -3.06 2.76
N VAL A 27 -5.96 -3.12 1.47
CA VAL A 27 -6.88 -3.10 0.34
C VAL A 27 -6.89 -4.47 -0.34
N LEU A 28 -8.07 -5.04 -0.53
CA LEU A 28 -8.25 -6.21 -1.38
C LEU A 28 -8.39 -5.75 -2.84
N ILE A 29 -7.63 -6.38 -3.73
CA ILE A 29 -7.66 -6.10 -5.16
C ILE A 29 -8.05 -7.38 -5.91
N ASP A 30 -8.82 -7.21 -6.99
CA ASP A 30 -9.13 -8.32 -7.89
C ASP A 30 -7.92 -8.65 -8.79
N ASP A 31 -7.87 -9.87 -9.32
CA ASP A 31 -6.90 -10.26 -10.34
C ASP A 31 -7.31 -9.69 -11.72
N GLN A 32 -7.21 -8.36 -11.85
CA GLN A 32 -7.47 -7.63 -13.08
C GLN A 32 -6.32 -6.67 -13.39
N PRO A 33 -5.93 -6.52 -14.67
CA PRO A 33 -4.93 -5.53 -15.05
C PRO A 33 -5.31 -4.11 -14.60
N GLY A 34 -4.33 -3.37 -14.08
CA GLY A 34 -4.49 -1.96 -13.71
C GLY A 34 -5.01 -1.68 -12.30
N GLN A 35 -5.36 -2.69 -11.50
CA GLN A 35 -5.86 -2.49 -10.13
C GLN A 35 -4.89 -1.71 -9.24
N LEU A 36 -3.58 -2.02 -9.32
CA LEU A 36 -2.55 -1.27 -8.59
C LEU A 36 -2.47 0.20 -9.03
N ALA A 37 -2.56 0.48 -10.33
CA ALA A 37 -2.56 1.85 -10.81
C ALA A 37 -3.77 2.62 -10.30
N ARG A 38 -4.95 1.98 -10.28
CA ARG A 38 -6.19 2.57 -9.81
C ARG A 38 -6.14 2.91 -8.31
N ILE A 39 -5.69 1.99 -7.44
CA ILE A 39 -5.58 2.29 -5.99
C ILE A 39 -4.65 3.49 -5.73
N PHE A 40 -3.54 3.61 -6.46
CA PHE A 40 -2.61 4.74 -6.28
C PHE A 40 -3.16 6.05 -6.81
N ALA A 41 -3.85 6.02 -7.95
CA ALA A 41 -4.53 7.20 -8.50
C ALA A 41 -5.63 7.70 -7.54
N ASP A 42 -6.37 6.78 -6.94
CA ASP A 42 -7.42 7.10 -5.97
C ASP A 42 -6.84 7.70 -4.68
N ALA A 43 -5.72 7.15 -4.17
CA ALA A 43 -4.98 7.73 -3.04
C ALA A 43 -4.45 9.14 -3.36
N GLY A 44 -3.88 9.34 -4.56
CA GLY A 44 -3.40 10.63 -5.03
C GLY A 44 -4.53 11.66 -5.15
N THR A 45 -5.70 11.25 -5.66
CA THR A 45 -6.90 12.10 -5.73
C THR A 45 -7.41 12.49 -4.34
N ALA A 46 -7.23 11.63 -3.34
CA ALA A 46 -7.54 11.93 -1.94
C ALA A 46 -6.48 12.82 -1.25
N GLY A 47 -5.41 13.19 -1.96
CA GLY A 47 -4.30 13.97 -1.38
C GLY A 47 -3.47 13.20 -0.35
N VAL A 48 -3.52 11.86 -0.38
CA VAL A 48 -2.78 11.02 0.57
C VAL A 48 -1.51 10.50 -0.07
N ASN A 49 -0.37 10.78 0.57
CA ASN A 49 0.92 10.21 0.18
C ASN A 49 1.02 8.76 0.66
N ILE A 50 1.46 7.86 -0.22
CA ILE A 50 1.79 6.48 0.12
C ILE A 50 3.29 6.39 0.38
N GLU A 51 3.67 5.96 1.57
CA GLU A 51 5.06 5.97 2.04
C GLU A 51 5.79 4.66 1.71
N ASP A 52 5.05 3.55 1.74
CA ASP A 52 5.54 2.22 1.34
C ASP A 52 4.36 1.31 0.98
N VAL A 53 4.65 0.21 0.28
CA VAL A 53 3.65 -0.73 -0.25
C VAL A 53 4.13 -2.16 -0.08
N ARG A 54 3.26 -3.03 0.44
CA ARG A 54 3.45 -4.49 0.42
C ARG A 54 2.31 -5.17 -0.34
N ILE A 55 2.66 -6.19 -1.12
CA ILE A 55 1.70 -6.95 -1.92
C ILE A 55 1.82 -8.41 -1.49
N GLU A 56 0.73 -8.97 -1.00
CA GLU A 56 0.58 -10.37 -0.62
C GLU A 56 -0.32 -11.07 -1.62
N HIS A 57 0.18 -12.15 -2.25
CA HIS A 57 -0.63 -13.08 -3.03
C HIS A 57 -0.63 -14.42 -2.29
N ALA A 58 -1.77 -14.82 -1.73
CA ALA A 58 -1.94 -16.16 -1.21
C ALA A 58 -2.16 -17.11 -2.40
N THR A 59 -1.27 -18.09 -2.58
CA THR A 59 -1.44 -19.16 -3.57
C THR A 59 -2.79 -19.86 -3.33
N GLY A 60 -3.75 -19.66 -4.24
CA GLY A 60 -5.08 -20.29 -4.19
C GLY A 60 -6.28 -19.35 -3.98
N ARG A 61 -6.08 -18.02 -3.80
CA ARG A 61 -7.17 -17.03 -3.79
C ARG A 61 -7.03 -16.08 -4.98
N GLN A 62 -8.17 -15.78 -5.64
CA GLN A 62 -8.24 -14.88 -6.80
C GLN A 62 -8.10 -13.37 -6.45
N ALA A 63 -8.01 -13.03 -5.17
CA ALA A 63 -7.84 -11.65 -4.72
C ALA A 63 -6.44 -11.44 -4.13
N GLY A 64 -5.74 -10.42 -4.62
CA GLY A 64 -4.50 -9.92 -4.03
C GLY A 64 -4.78 -9.03 -2.83
N LEU A 65 -3.85 -8.97 -1.88
CA LEU A 65 -3.91 -8.00 -0.79
C LEU A 65 -2.77 -7.00 -0.94
N VAL A 66 -3.12 -5.72 -0.92
CA VAL A 66 -2.17 -4.62 -0.92
C VAL A 66 -2.24 -3.89 0.42
N GLN A 67 -1.11 -3.80 1.11
CA GLN A 67 -0.95 -2.98 2.29
C GLN A 67 -0.30 -1.67 1.88
N LEU A 68 -1.02 -0.57 2.11
CA LEU A 68 -0.55 0.79 1.88
C LEU A 68 -0.11 1.37 3.21
N MET A 69 1.16 1.74 3.33
CA MET A 69 1.70 2.39 4.51
C MET A 69 1.62 3.91 4.35
N VAL A 70 0.95 4.58 5.28
CA VAL A 70 0.69 6.02 5.25
C VAL A 70 0.98 6.65 6.60
N GLU A 71 1.06 7.98 6.65
CA GLU A 71 1.09 8.69 7.93
C GLU A 71 -0.19 8.40 8.74
N PRO A 72 -0.12 8.26 10.08
CA PRO A 72 -1.28 7.92 10.92
C PRO A 72 -2.48 8.85 10.71
N ARG A 73 -2.22 10.15 10.54
CA ARG A 73 -3.25 11.16 10.28
C ARG A 73 -3.98 11.00 8.94
N ALA A 74 -3.39 10.29 7.98
CA ALA A 74 -3.95 10.08 6.66
C ALA A 74 -4.86 8.85 6.58
N VAL A 75 -4.80 7.94 7.57
CA VAL A 75 -5.60 6.71 7.59
C VAL A 75 -7.11 6.97 7.45
N PRO A 76 -7.72 7.92 8.19
CA PRO A 76 -9.16 8.15 8.07
C PRO A 76 -9.55 8.66 6.68
N VAL A 77 -8.74 9.57 6.12
CA VAL A 77 -8.97 10.17 4.79
C VAL A 77 -8.86 9.10 3.70
N LEU A 78 -7.79 8.31 3.72
CA LEU A 78 -7.58 7.25 2.72
C LEU A 78 -8.64 6.16 2.83
N THR A 79 -8.99 5.75 4.05
CA THR A 79 -10.02 4.73 4.28
C THR A 79 -11.38 5.16 3.75
N ALA A 80 -11.80 6.40 4.02
CA ALA A 80 -13.05 6.94 3.48
C ALA A 80 -13.01 7.03 1.95
N ALA A 81 -11.95 7.63 1.41
CA ALA A 81 -11.76 7.81 -0.02
C ALA A 81 -11.77 6.49 -0.81
N LEU A 82 -11.14 5.45 -0.28
CA LEU A 82 -11.10 4.14 -0.93
C LEU A 82 -12.47 3.44 -0.83
N ARG A 83 -13.14 3.51 0.32
CA ARG A 83 -14.51 2.95 0.48
C ARG A 83 -15.52 3.61 -0.46
N GLU A 84 -15.50 4.94 -0.56
CA GLU A 84 -16.37 5.70 -1.47
C GLU A 84 -16.17 5.31 -2.94
N ARG A 85 -14.96 4.89 -3.31
CA ARG A 85 -14.60 4.46 -4.68
C ARG A 85 -14.78 2.95 -4.91
N GLY A 86 -15.38 2.26 -3.95
CA GLY A 86 -15.77 0.84 -4.05
C GLY A 86 -14.67 -0.16 -3.69
N TRP A 87 -13.57 0.27 -3.07
CA TRP A 87 -12.54 -0.64 -2.61
C TRP A 87 -12.98 -1.44 -1.39
N ALA A 88 -12.70 -2.75 -1.41
CA ALA A 88 -12.84 -3.59 -0.25
C ALA A 88 -11.60 -3.44 0.65
N LEU A 89 -11.81 -3.08 1.91
CA LEU A 89 -10.75 -2.93 2.90
C LEU A 89 -10.80 -4.07 3.92
N ARG A 90 -9.64 -4.57 4.32
CA ARG A 90 -9.51 -5.54 5.40
C ARG A 90 -9.32 -4.79 6.73
N GLN A 91 -10.22 -5.04 7.69
CA GLN A 91 -10.13 -4.50 9.04
C GLN A 91 -9.07 -5.21 9.87
#